data_AF-A0A2V8UDQ2-F1
#
_entry.id   AF-A0A2V8UDQ2-F1
#
_cell.length_a   1.000
_cell.length_b   1.000
_cell.length_c   1.000
_cell.angle_alpha   90.00
_cell.angle_beta   90.00
_cell.angle_gamma   90.00
#
_symmetry.space_group_name_H-M   'P 1'
#
loop_
_entity.id
_entity.type
_entity.pdbx_description
1 polymer ?
#
loop_
_entity_poly.entity_id
_entity_poly.type
_entity_poly.pdbx_seq_one_letter_code
_entity_poly.pdbx_strand_id
1 'polypeptide(L)'
;MHFLLDSRDLAVNLRGAAGTGKTATLQELRRGLREAGRRVLAVAPTMSAVEELQKVGFASAISLEKLLQDQQAHRELRGNVVIVDEAGMISGNQMAQLLRL
;
A
#
# COMPACT_ATOMS: atom_id res chain seq x y z
N MET A 1 4.82 2.48 -17.83
CA MET A 1 4.20 3.20 -16.71
C MET A 1 2.71 3.54 -16.95
N HIS A 2 2.01 2.86 -17.87
CA HIS A 2 0.60 3.15 -18.20
C HIS A 2 -0.39 2.05 -17.73
N PHE A 3 0.10 0.86 -17.37
CA PHE A 3 -0.75 -0.28 -17.01
C PHE A 3 -1.36 -0.19 -15.60
N LEU A 4 -0.78 0.60 -14.70
CA LEU A 4 -1.22 0.73 -13.31
C LEU A 4 -2.39 1.73 -13.12
N LEU A 5 -2.54 2.70 -14.04
CA LEU A 5 -3.49 3.81 -13.86
C LEU A 5 -4.86 3.56 -14.53
N ASP A 6 -4.93 2.60 -15.46
CA ASP A 6 -6.15 2.30 -16.24
C ASP A 6 -6.72 0.90 -15.96
N SER A 7 -6.11 0.17 -15.01
CA SER A 7 -6.58 -1.16 -14.62
C SER A 7 -7.87 -1.06 -13.79
N ARG A 8 -8.89 -1.80 -14.21
CA ARG A 8 -10.09 -2.11 -13.41
C ARG A 8 -9.87 -3.34 -12.50
N ASP A 9 -8.64 -3.88 -12.45
CA ASP A 9 -8.31 -5.04 -11.65
C ASP A 9 -7.94 -4.62 -10.22
N LEU A 10 -8.55 -5.31 -9.26
CA LEU A 10 -8.56 -4.99 -7.82
C LEU A 10 -7.20 -5.10 -7.10
N ALA A 11 -6.15 -5.59 -7.75
CA ALA A 11 -4.80 -5.66 -7.16
C ALA A 11 -3.71 -5.80 -8.23
N VAL A 12 -2.59 -5.10 -8.04
CA VAL A 12 -1.36 -5.27 -8.84
C VAL A 12 -0.19 -5.63 -7.93
N ASN A 13 0.52 -6.72 -8.24
CA ASN A 13 1.68 -7.18 -7.47
C ASN A 13 2.98 -6.70 -8.12
N LEU A 14 3.78 -5.92 -7.37
CA LEU A 14 5.12 -5.51 -7.78
C LEU A 14 6.15 -6.37 -7.04
N ARG A 15 6.85 -7.26 -7.77
CA ARG A 15 7.99 -8.01 -7.22
C ARG A 15 9.30 -7.41 -7.71
N GLY A 16 10.16 -7.01 -6.77
CA GLY A 16 11.58 -6.72 -7.00
C GLY A 16 12.44 -7.49 -6.00
N ALA A 17 13.71 -7.75 -6.33
CA ALA A 17 14.66 -8.28 -5.35
C ALA A 17 14.93 -7.24 -4.24
N ALA A 18 15.37 -7.68 -3.07
CA ALA A 18 15.80 -6.77 -2.01
C ALA A 18 16.96 -5.89 -2.51
N GLY A 19 16.88 -4.57 -2.29
CA GLY A 19 17.93 -3.62 -2.69
C GLY A 19 17.83 -3.03 -4.10
N THR A 20 16.84 -3.37 -4.93
CA THR A 20 16.81 -2.94 -6.36
C THR A 20 15.92 -1.73 -6.68
N GLY A 21 15.75 -0.79 -5.74
CA GLY A 21 15.02 0.46 -6.02
C GLY A 21 13.50 0.42 -5.83
N LYS A 22 12.97 -0.55 -5.05
CA LYS A 22 11.53 -0.59 -4.66
C LYS A 22 11.05 0.71 -4.05
N THR A 23 11.86 1.33 -3.20
CA THR A 23 11.56 2.64 -2.60
C THR A 23 11.36 3.74 -3.65
N ALA A 24 12.23 3.80 -4.66
CA ALA A 24 12.11 4.76 -5.75
C ALA A 24 10.83 4.48 -6.56
N THR A 25 10.54 3.21 -6.85
CA THR A 25 9.29 2.81 -7.51
C THR A 25 8.04 3.19 -6.71
N LEU A 26 8.06 3.02 -5.38
CA LEU A 26 6.96 3.40 -4.50
C LEU A 26 6.78 4.92 -4.46
N GLN A 27 7.87 5.69 -4.43
CA GLN A 27 7.82 7.15 -4.48
C GLN A 27 7.23 7.65 -5.81
N GLU A 28 7.61 7.03 -6.93
CA GLU A 28 7.09 7.33 -8.25
C GLU A 28 5.61 6.96 -8.40
N LEU A 29 5.21 5.79 -7.88
CA LEU A 29 3.82 5.37 -7.84
C LEU A 29 2.98 6.35 -7.02
N ARG A 30 3.47 6.76 -5.85
CA ARG A 30 2.81 7.77 -5.01
C ARG A 30 2.67 9.10 -5.75
N ARG A 31 3.72 9.55 -6.47
CA ARG A 31 3.67 10.78 -7.27
C ARG A 31 2.58 10.70 -8.34
N GLY A 32 2.60 9.66 -9.18
CA GLY A 32 1.60 9.49 -10.24
C GLY A 32 0.17 9.36 -9.72
N LEU A 33 -0.03 8.65 -8.61
CA LEU A 33 -1.36 8.54 -7.98
C LEU A 33 -1.85 9.88 -7.42
N ARG A 34 -0.96 10.68 -6.81
CA ARG A 34 -1.32 12.03 -6.34
C ARG A 34 -1.64 12.97 -7.49
N GLU A 35 -0.87 12.94 -8.57
CA GLU A 35 -1.11 13.74 -9.78
C GLU A 35 -2.47 13.37 -10.43
N ALA A 36 -2.88 12.09 -10.34
CA ALA A 36 -4.19 11.62 -10.74
C ALA A 36 -5.33 11.93 -9.72
N GLY A 37 -5.06 12.72 -8.67
CA GLY A 37 -6.05 13.09 -7.66
C GLY A 37 -6.44 11.95 -6.70
N ARG A 38 -5.69 10.85 -6.67
CA ARG A 38 -5.92 9.72 -5.78
C ARG A 38 -5.12 9.89 -4.48
N ARG A 39 -5.74 9.60 -3.34
CA ARG A 39 -4.98 9.43 -2.08
C ARG A 39 -4.48 8.00 -1.98
N VAL A 40 -3.36 7.84 -1.28
CA VAL A 40 -2.68 6.56 -1.12
C VAL A 40 -2.47 6.29 0.35
N LEU A 41 -2.89 5.12 0.81
CA LEU A 41 -2.55 4.58 2.13
C LEU A 41 -1.54 3.46 1.93
N ALA A 42 -0.34 3.61 2.48
CA ALA A 42 0.64 2.53 2.51
C ALA A 42 0.48 1.71 3.79
N VAL A 43 0.61 0.40 3.66
CA VAL A 43 0.37 -0.58 4.73
C VAL A 43 1.51 -1.59 4.71
N ALA A 44 1.99 -1.98 5.89
CA ALA A 44 2.99 -3.03 6.01
C ALA A 44 2.66 -4.00 7.17
N PRO A 45 3.13 -5.25 7.13
CA PRO A 45 2.85 -6.24 8.16
C PRO A 45 3.65 -6.03 9.46
N THR A 46 4.76 -5.27 9.42
CA THR A 46 5.60 -5.00 10.60
C THR A 46 5.75 -3.50 10.85
N MET A 47 5.94 -3.11 12.12
CA MET A 47 6.16 -1.71 12.47
C MET A 47 7.48 -1.16 11.88
N SER A 48 8.51 -1.98 11.76
CA SER A 48 9.76 -1.56 11.12
C SER A 48 9.56 -1.20 9.64
N ALA A 49 8.77 -1.98 8.89
CA ALA A 49 8.45 -1.65 7.50
C ALA A 49 7.57 -0.40 7.39
N VAL A 50 6.65 -0.18 8.35
CA VAL A 50 5.88 1.07 8.44
C VAL A 50 6.81 2.28 8.61
N GLU A 51 7.78 2.20 9.53
CA GLU A 51 8.76 3.27 9.75
C GLU A 51 9.60 3.56 8.50
N GLU A 52 10.03 2.52 7.78
CA GLU A 52 10.74 2.70 6.51
C GLU A 52 9.87 3.38 5.44
N LEU A 53 8.59 2.99 5.32
CA LEU A 53 7.63 3.65 4.43
C LEU A 53 7.44 5.14 4.80
N GLN A 54 7.37 5.46 6.09
CA GLN A 54 7.25 6.83 6.56
C GLN A 54 8.49 7.66 6.22
N LYS A 55 9.70 7.12 6.43
CA LYS A 55 10.98 7.78 6.08
C LYS A 55 11.06 8.13 4.60
N VAL A 56 10.45 7.32 3.74
CA VAL A 56 10.49 7.53 2.27
C VAL A 56 9.28 8.32 1.76
N GLY A 57 8.43 8.82 2.67
CA GLY A 57 7.42 9.84 2.39
C GLY A 57 5.97 9.36 2.51
N PHE A 58 5.71 8.12 2.88
CA PHE A 58 4.35 7.67 3.22
C PHE A 58 4.05 7.99 4.69
N ALA A 59 3.95 9.28 5.03
CA ALA A 59 3.81 9.73 6.41
C ALA A 59 2.58 9.14 7.13
N SER A 60 1.52 8.81 6.39
CA SER A 60 0.30 8.18 6.92
C SER A 60 0.34 6.65 6.91
N ALA A 61 1.51 6.03 6.67
CA ALA A 61 1.60 4.58 6.64
C ALA A 61 1.24 3.96 8.00
N ILE A 62 0.53 2.84 7.97
CA ILE A 62 0.06 2.11 9.16
C ILE A 62 0.34 0.61 9.04
N SER A 63 0.26 -0.12 10.15
CA SER A 63 0.35 -1.57 10.13
C SER A 63 -0.91 -2.20 9.55
N LEU A 64 -0.78 -3.40 8.96
CA LEU A 64 -1.93 -4.19 8.49
C LEU A 64 -2.89 -4.49 9.64
N GLU A 65 -2.38 -4.80 10.82
CA GLU A 65 -3.20 -5.04 12.00
C GLU A 65 -4.06 -3.82 12.35
N LYS A 66 -3.45 -2.62 12.38
CA LYS A 66 -4.19 -1.39 12.64
C LYS A 66 -5.25 -1.16 11.58
N LEU A 67 -4.92 -1.38 10.31
CA LEU A 67 -5.90 -1.23 9.23
C LEU A 67 -7.10 -2.15 9.44
N LEU A 68 -6.88 -3.43 9.76
CA LEU A 68 -7.95 -4.42 9.94
C LEU A 68 -8.84 -4.18 11.16
N GLN A 69 -8.34 -3.46 12.18
CA GLN A 69 -9.06 -3.19 13.44
C GLN A 69 -9.76 -1.82 13.44
N ASP A 70 -9.30 -0.86 12.62
CA ASP A 70 -9.72 0.54 12.69
C ASP A 70 -10.81 0.89 11.66
N GLN A 71 -12.06 0.99 12.13
CA GLN A 71 -13.20 1.39 11.29
C GLN A 71 -13.06 2.80 10.69
N GLN A 72 -12.27 3.69 11.29
CA GLN A 72 -12.00 5.00 10.72
C GLN A 72 -11.04 4.87 9.53
N ALA A 73 -10.02 4.02 9.64
CA ALA A 73 -9.13 3.70 8.52
C ALA A 73 -9.91 3.11 7.33
N HIS A 74 -10.94 2.28 7.58
CA HIS A 74 -11.81 1.75 6.52
C HIS A 74 -12.58 2.85 5.75
N ARG A 75 -13.05 3.90 6.45
CA ARG A 75 -13.71 5.03 5.78
C ARG A 75 -12.74 5.79 4.89
N GLU A 76 -11.49 5.87 5.31
CA GLU A 76 -10.39 6.44 4.54
C GLU A 76 -9.92 5.54 3.40
N LEU A 77 -10.37 4.29 3.28
CA LEU A 77 -10.08 3.45 2.11
C LEU A 77 -10.98 3.75 0.91
N ARG A 78 -12.22 4.19 1.15
CA ARG A 78 -13.20 4.38 0.07
C ARG A 78 -12.72 5.42 -0.95
N GLY A 79 -12.51 4.95 -2.19
CA GLY A 79 -12.05 5.77 -3.31
C GLY A 79 -10.54 6.06 -3.34
N ASN A 80 -9.77 5.45 -2.44
CA ASN A 80 -8.33 5.63 -2.31
C ASN A 80 -7.58 4.33 -2.65
N VAL A 81 -6.29 4.44 -2.92
CA VAL A 81 -5.43 3.31 -3.27
C VAL A 81 -4.71 2.79 -2.02
N VAL A 82 -4.78 1.49 -1.79
CA VAL A 82 -3.98 0.81 -0.76
C VAL A 82 -2.73 0.23 -1.41
N ILE A 83 -1.57 0.59 -0.89
CA ILE A 83 -0.31 -0.06 -1.23
C ILE A 83 0.08 -0.95 -0.06
N VAL A 84 0.36 -2.21 -0.33
CA VAL A 84 0.82 -3.17 0.67
C VAL A 84 2.27 -3.50 0.40
N ASP A 85 3.16 -3.07 1.29
CA ASP A 85 4.57 -3.45 1.26
C ASP A 85 4.79 -4.77 2.02
N GLU A 86 5.82 -5.51 1.64
CA GLU A 86 6.15 -6.83 2.20
C GLU A 86 4.96 -7.81 2.22
N ALA A 87 4.12 -7.77 1.18
CA ALA A 87 2.92 -8.62 1.07
C ALA A 87 3.21 -10.13 1.14
N GLY A 88 4.45 -10.55 0.87
CA GLY A 88 4.89 -11.95 1.03
C GLY A 88 4.89 -12.44 2.48
N MET A 89 4.86 -11.53 3.46
CA MET A 89 4.76 -11.85 4.88
C MET A 89 3.31 -11.94 5.40
N ILE A 90 2.32 -11.61 4.55
CA ILE A 90 0.91 -11.58 4.94
C ILE A 90 0.30 -12.98 4.79
N SER A 91 -0.36 -13.47 5.84
CA SER A 91 -1.07 -14.76 5.76
C SER A 91 -2.29 -14.70 4.83
N GLY A 92 -2.70 -15.85 4.30
CA GLY A 92 -3.91 -15.94 3.46
C GLY A 92 -5.18 -15.41 4.15
N ASN A 93 -5.32 -15.62 5.45
CA ASN A 93 -6.45 -15.12 6.23
C ASN A 93 -6.43 -13.59 6.34
N GLN A 94 -5.27 -12.99 6.62
CA GLN A 94 -5.15 -11.53 6.68
C GLN A 94 -5.39 -10.89 5.31
N MET A 95 -4.90 -11.50 4.23
CA MET A 95 -5.18 -11.04 2.87
C MET A 95 -6.69 -11.12 2.55
N ALA A 96 -7.35 -12.21 2.93
CA ALA A 96 -8.79 -12.36 2.73
C ALA A 96 -9.61 -11.33 3.53
N GLN A 97 -9.16 -10.93 4.73
CA GLN A 97 -9.79 -9.85 5.49
C GLN A 97 -9.56 -8.50 4.82
N LEU A 98 -8.33 -8.21 4.36
CA LEU A 98 -7.99 -6.98 3.66
C LEU A 98 -8.83 -6.76 2.39
N LEU A 99 -9.05 -7.82 1.61
CA LEU A 99 -9.87 -7.78 0.38
C LEU A 99 -11.38 -7.59 0.64
N ARG A 100 -11.83 -7.69 1.89
CA ARG A 100 -13.23 -7.48 2.28
C ARG A 100 -13.51 -6.09 2.87
N LEU A 101 -12.48 -5.25 3.03
CA LEU A 101 -12.62 -3.86 3.47
C LEU A 101 -13.21 -2.97 2.37
#